data_AF-A0A6L7QMC7-F1
#
_entry.id   AF-A0A6L7QMC7-F1
#
_cell.length_a   1.000
_cell.length_b   1.000
_cell.length_c   1.000
_cell.angle_alpha   90.00
_cell.angle_beta   90.00
_cell.angle_gamma   90.00
#
_symmetry.space_group_name_H-M   'P 1'
#
loop_
_entity.id
_entity.type
_entity.pdbx_description
1 polymer ?
#
loop_
_entity_poly.entity_id
_entity_poly.type
_entity_poly.pdbx_seq_one_letter_code
_entity_poly.pdbx_strand_id
1 'polypeptide(L)'
;MERDATQFAGSLADPPIGRLSRRTPMNTADYEFFRHNGYILLGQLFSDQDAARLRQGFDEDRATWGRAFWRPLESAYQTVNCDPLITWPAVEEIIHLPPILDAVEALLGAPICLSEACLRHMEPYEGEGWRRWHRDRPHWQQHPLRTQYIHALVYLADVDETTHCFSLSPEAADAPILDQEEQLPRGGIVDLHGPAG
;
A
#
# COMPACT_ATOMS: atom_id res chain seq x y z
N MET A 1 5.13 4.07 53.43
CA MET A 1 5.60 5.46 53.34
C MET A 1 6.97 5.39 52.71
N GLU A 2 7.26 5.72 51.46
CA GLU A 2 6.56 6.12 50.24
C GLU A 2 7.50 5.62 49.13
N ARG A 3 6.97 5.08 48.03
CA ARG A 3 7.78 4.65 46.89
C ARG A 3 7.93 5.86 45.98
N ASP A 4 9.16 6.34 45.82
CA ASP A 4 9.50 7.41 44.90
C ASP A 4 9.34 6.90 43.45
N ALA A 5 8.40 7.52 42.74
CA ALA A 5 8.13 7.29 41.34
C ALA A 5 8.72 8.45 40.56
N THR A 6 9.87 8.26 39.91
CA THR A 6 10.29 9.13 38.81
C THR A 6 11.21 8.35 37.88
N GLN A 7 10.65 7.81 36.80
CA GLN A 7 11.42 7.23 35.72
C GLN A 7 10.74 7.52 34.37
N PHE A 8 11.55 8.05 33.45
CA PHE A 8 11.33 8.22 32.01
C PHE A 8 10.42 9.37 31.55
N ALA A 9 10.98 10.58 31.55
CA ALA A 9 10.70 11.58 30.51
C ALA A 9 11.79 11.43 29.43
N GLY A 10 11.52 10.60 28.42
CA GLY A 10 12.34 10.51 27.21
C GLY A 10 11.77 11.43 26.15
N SER A 11 12.45 12.56 25.92
CA SER A 11 12.17 13.50 24.83
C SER A 11 12.36 12.80 23.47
N LEU A 12 11.32 12.74 22.65
CA LEU A 12 11.44 12.43 21.22
C LEU A 12 12.06 13.65 20.54
N ALA A 13 13.36 13.60 20.30
CA ALA A 13 14.02 14.56 19.43
C ALA A 13 13.73 14.17 17.98
N ASP A 14 13.24 15.12 17.18
CA ASP A 14 13.06 14.97 15.74
C ASP A 14 14.37 14.58 15.05
N PRO A 15 14.38 13.60 14.13
CA PRO A 15 15.56 13.30 13.36
C PRO A 15 15.80 14.38 12.30
N PRO A 16 17.09 14.66 11.97
CA PRO A 16 17.44 15.72 11.04
C PRO A 16 17.01 15.36 9.60
N ILE A 17 16.39 16.33 8.94
CA ILE A 17 16.04 16.35 7.51
C ILE A 17 17.34 16.25 6.70
N GLY A 18 17.55 15.13 6.01
CA GLY A 18 18.71 14.98 5.13
C GLY A 18 18.80 13.61 4.46
N ARG A 19 18.42 13.56 3.17
CA ARG A 19 18.50 12.42 2.23
C ARG A 19 17.74 11.18 2.69
N LEU A 20 16.67 10.82 1.96
CA LEU A 20 16.03 9.51 2.04
C LEU A 20 17.14 8.44 2.01
N SER A 21 17.37 7.81 3.15
CA SER A 21 18.27 6.69 3.27
C SER A 21 17.73 5.62 2.35
N ARG A 22 18.52 5.17 1.37
CA ARG A 22 18.17 3.99 0.56
C ARG A 22 17.81 2.87 1.54
N ARG A 23 16.53 2.52 1.63
CA ARG A 23 16.14 1.36 2.43
C ARG A 23 16.86 0.16 1.81
N THR A 24 17.51 -0.62 2.67
CA THR A 24 18.29 -1.79 2.28
C THR A 24 17.41 -2.75 1.46
N PRO A 25 17.95 -3.47 0.46
CA PRO A 25 17.21 -4.53 -0.24
C PRO A 25 16.47 -5.44 0.75
N MET A 26 15.35 -6.02 0.30
CA MET A 26 14.49 -6.88 1.11
C MET A 26 15.33 -7.82 1.98
N ASN A 27 15.20 -7.66 3.30
CA ASN A 27 15.94 -8.50 4.24
C ASN A 27 15.15 -9.76 4.58
N THR A 28 15.79 -10.71 5.25
CA THR A 28 15.17 -11.97 5.65
C THR A 28 13.95 -11.77 6.54
N ALA A 29 13.95 -10.77 7.44
CA ALA A 29 12.81 -10.52 8.31
C ALA A 29 11.59 -10.00 7.53
N ASP A 30 11.79 -9.13 6.54
CA ASP A 30 10.72 -8.67 5.65
C ASP A 30 10.14 -9.82 4.81
N TYR A 31 11.01 -10.66 4.25
CA TYR A 31 10.57 -11.83 3.49
C TYR A 31 9.76 -12.82 4.35
N GLU A 32 10.23 -13.13 5.56
CA GLU A 32 9.51 -13.99 6.49
C GLU A 32 8.21 -13.33 6.96
N PHE A 33 8.18 -12.02 7.19
CA PHE A 33 6.96 -11.31 7.50
C PHE A 33 5.94 -11.44 6.35
N PHE A 34 6.37 -11.23 5.11
CA PHE A 34 5.52 -11.43 3.94
C PHE A 34 5.02 -12.88 3.88
N ARG A 35 5.89 -13.87 4.07
CA ARG A 35 5.53 -15.29 4.05
C ARG A 35 4.42 -15.61 5.06
N HIS A 36 4.43 -14.99 6.24
CA HIS A 36 3.44 -15.26 7.29
C HIS A 36 2.16 -14.42 7.17
N ASN A 37 2.20 -13.28 6.46
CA ASN A 37 1.10 -12.32 6.49
C ASN A 37 0.53 -11.96 5.10
N GLY A 38 1.27 -12.22 4.02
CA GLY A 38 0.89 -11.85 2.65
C GLY A 38 1.10 -10.38 2.29
N TYR A 39 1.74 -9.58 3.15
CA TYR A 39 2.05 -8.17 2.90
C TYR A 39 3.33 -7.75 3.64
N ILE A 40 3.91 -6.61 3.24
CA ILE A 40 4.96 -5.88 3.97
C ILE A 40 4.71 -4.38 3.86
N LEU A 41 5.26 -3.61 4.79
CA LEU A 41 5.27 -2.15 4.72
C LEU A 41 6.64 -1.65 4.27
N LEU A 42 6.68 -0.98 3.12
CA LEU A 42 7.92 -0.37 2.61
C LEU A 42 8.28 0.95 3.32
N GLY A 43 7.39 1.45 4.18
CA GLY A 43 7.57 2.70 4.92
C GLY A 43 7.50 3.91 3.99
N GLN A 44 8.05 5.03 4.45
CA GLN A 44 8.07 6.27 3.70
C GLN A 44 8.99 6.17 2.46
N LEU A 45 8.44 6.23 1.26
CA LEU A 45 9.20 6.15 0.00
C LEU A 45 9.62 7.53 -0.52
N PHE A 46 8.85 8.56 -0.19
CA PHE A 46 9.07 9.92 -0.68
C PHE A 46 9.37 10.90 0.45
N SER A 47 10.10 11.97 0.12
CA SER A 47 10.17 13.13 0.98
C SER A 47 8.82 13.85 0.99
N ASP A 48 8.50 14.63 2.01
CA ASP A 48 7.26 15.43 2.06
C ASP A 48 7.09 16.31 0.81
N GLN A 49 8.21 16.85 0.30
CA GLN A 49 8.23 17.66 -0.91
C GLN A 49 7.87 16.83 -2.16
N ASP A 50 8.42 15.62 -2.30
CA ASP A 50 8.11 14.74 -3.43
C ASP A 50 6.68 14.20 -3.34
N ALA A 51 6.23 13.83 -2.14
CA ALA A 51 4.86 13.40 -1.89
C ALA A 51 3.86 14.51 -2.26
N ALA A 52 4.12 15.75 -1.85
CA ALA A 52 3.28 16.89 -2.19
C ALA A 52 3.24 17.17 -3.70
N ARG A 53 4.39 17.09 -4.39
CA ARG A 53 4.47 17.24 -5.85
C ARG A 53 3.69 16.15 -6.58
N LEU A 54 3.85 14.88 -6.17
CA LEU A 54 3.14 13.76 -6.77
C LEU A 54 1.64 13.86 -6.53
N ARG A 55 1.22 14.28 -5.33
CA ARG A 55 -0.18 14.55 -5.02
C ARG A 55 -0.76 15.65 -5.90
N GLN A 56 -0.03 16.76 -6.09
CA GLN A 56 -0.46 17.82 -6.99
C GLN A 56 -0.66 17.29 -8.42
N GLY A 57 0.29 16.48 -8.93
CA GLY A 57 0.18 15.88 -10.26
C GLY A 57 -1.03 14.95 -10.40
N PHE A 58 -1.33 14.16 -9.37
CA PHE A 58 -2.54 13.33 -9.31
C PHE A 58 -3.82 14.18 -9.37
N ASP A 59 -3.88 15.28 -8.62
CA ASP A 59 -5.06 16.16 -8.59
C ASP A 59 -5.24 16.90 -9.94
N GLU A 60 -4.15 17.31 -10.59
CA GLU A 60 -4.15 17.91 -11.93
C GLU A 60 -4.60 16.91 -13.01
N ASP A 61 -4.16 15.65 -12.91
CA ASP A 61 -4.62 14.56 -13.80
C ASP A 61 -6.13 14.37 -13.70
N ARG A 62 -6.66 14.29 -12.48
CA ARG A 62 -8.11 14.20 -12.22
C ARG A 62 -8.86 15.38 -12.80
N ALA A 63 -8.39 16.60 -12.56
CA ALA A 63 -9.04 17.81 -13.04
C ALA A 63 -9.08 17.89 -14.57
N THR A 64 -7.99 17.46 -15.22
CA THR A 64 -7.83 17.53 -16.68
C THR A 64 -8.55 16.41 -17.40
N TRP A 65 -8.40 15.17 -16.92
CA TRP A 65 -8.85 13.95 -17.60
C TRP A 65 -10.08 13.30 -16.97
N GLY A 66 -10.67 13.93 -15.95
CA GLY A 66 -11.74 13.38 -15.13
C GLY A 66 -12.97 12.88 -15.88
N ARG A 67 -13.26 13.43 -17.07
CA ARG A 67 -14.40 12.98 -17.91
C ARG A 67 -14.06 11.85 -18.87
N ALA A 68 -12.79 11.64 -19.18
CA ALA A 68 -12.33 10.74 -20.24
C ALA A 68 -11.71 9.46 -19.70
N PHE A 69 -10.89 9.55 -18.64
CA PHE A 69 -10.10 8.43 -18.12
C PHE A 69 -10.48 8.02 -16.70
N TRP A 70 -11.13 8.90 -15.94
CA TRP A 70 -11.59 8.59 -14.60
C TRP A 70 -13.03 8.08 -14.63
N ARG A 71 -13.24 6.87 -14.12
CA ARG A 71 -14.56 6.25 -14.05
C ARG A 71 -14.97 5.95 -12.62
N PRO A 72 -16.27 6.09 -12.27
CA PRO A 72 -16.77 5.62 -10.98
C PRO A 72 -16.67 4.09 -10.89
N LEU A 73 -16.41 3.60 -9.69
CA LEU A 73 -16.58 2.19 -9.35
C LEU A 73 -17.96 1.94 -8.72
N GLU A 74 -18.22 0.70 -8.29
CA GLU A 74 -19.52 0.32 -7.73
C GLU A 74 -19.91 1.13 -6.48
N SER A 75 -18.93 1.62 -5.72
CA SER A 75 -19.17 2.59 -4.65
C SER A 75 -19.25 4.01 -5.21
N ALA A 76 -20.27 4.77 -4.78
CA ALA A 76 -20.56 6.10 -5.29
C ALA A 76 -19.44 7.15 -5.03
N TYR A 77 -18.50 6.83 -4.14
CA TYR A 77 -17.43 7.72 -3.70
C TYR A 77 -16.04 7.28 -4.21
N GLN A 78 -15.94 6.20 -5.01
CA GLN A 78 -14.66 5.77 -5.58
C GLN A 78 -14.60 6.05 -7.08
N THR A 79 -13.51 6.68 -7.52
CA THR A 79 -13.16 6.77 -8.94
C THR A 79 -11.78 6.19 -9.20
N VAL A 80 -11.58 5.70 -10.41
CA VAL A 80 -10.33 5.04 -10.83
C VAL A 80 -9.92 5.48 -12.23
N ASN A 81 -8.62 5.64 -12.43
CA ASN A 81 -7.97 5.73 -13.74
C ASN A 81 -6.92 4.60 -13.82
N CYS A 82 -7.12 3.64 -14.72
CA CYS A 82 -6.20 2.48 -14.90
C CYS A 82 -5.27 2.62 -16.11
N ASP A 83 -5.21 3.82 -16.69
CA ASP A 83 -4.30 4.15 -17.78
C ASP A 83 -3.46 5.40 -17.44
N PRO A 84 -2.85 5.47 -16.23
CA PRO A 84 -2.18 6.69 -15.79
C PRO A 84 -0.92 6.99 -16.59
N LEU A 85 -0.29 5.99 -17.21
CA LEU A 85 0.84 6.19 -18.10
C LEU A 85 0.49 7.04 -19.35
N ILE A 86 -0.80 7.12 -19.71
CA ILE A 86 -1.28 7.94 -20.83
C ILE A 86 -1.52 9.39 -20.38
N THR A 87 -2.01 9.56 -19.15
CA THR A 87 -2.63 10.82 -18.68
C THR A 87 -1.73 11.59 -17.71
N TRP A 88 -0.93 10.87 -16.92
CA TRP A 88 0.04 11.39 -15.96
C TRP A 88 1.38 10.65 -16.02
N PRO A 89 2.29 11.01 -16.94
CA PRO A 89 3.58 10.32 -17.11
C PRO A 89 4.47 10.29 -15.85
N ALA A 90 4.31 11.22 -14.91
CA ALA A 90 5.10 11.21 -13.67
C ALA A 90 4.78 10.02 -12.76
N VAL A 91 3.70 9.27 -13.00
CA VAL A 91 3.44 7.98 -12.35
C VAL A 91 4.58 6.98 -12.58
N GLU A 92 5.36 7.13 -13.66
CA GLU A 92 6.55 6.33 -13.92
C GLU A 92 7.60 6.46 -12.82
N GLU A 93 7.69 7.62 -12.16
CA GLU A 93 8.62 7.83 -11.04
C GLU A 93 8.31 6.87 -9.87
N ILE A 94 7.02 6.60 -9.64
CA ILE A 94 6.55 5.67 -8.60
C ILE A 94 6.81 4.22 -9.05
N ILE A 95 6.42 3.88 -10.28
CA ILE A 95 6.54 2.52 -10.84
C ILE A 95 8.01 2.04 -10.85
N HIS A 96 8.95 2.94 -11.12
CA HIS A 96 10.37 2.61 -11.21
C HIS A 96 11.14 2.78 -9.90
N LEU A 97 10.46 2.98 -8.76
CA LEU A 97 11.13 3.11 -7.47
C LEU A 97 11.90 1.83 -7.12
N PRO A 98 13.23 1.90 -6.89
CA PRO A 98 14.01 0.73 -6.53
C PRO A 98 13.49 -0.03 -5.30
N PRO A 99 13.04 0.61 -4.20
CA PRO A 99 12.45 -0.12 -3.06
C PRO A 99 11.23 -0.97 -3.42
N ILE A 100 10.43 -0.55 -4.40
CA ILE A 100 9.28 -1.32 -4.90
C ILE A 100 9.78 -2.45 -5.80
N LEU A 101 10.58 -2.14 -6.81
CA LEU A 101 11.08 -3.13 -7.77
C LEU A 101 11.89 -4.24 -7.08
N ASP A 102 12.85 -3.87 -6.23
CA ASP A 102 13.70 -4.81 -5.49
C ASP A 102 12.85 -5.73 -4.60
N ALA A 103 11.81 -5.19 -3.95
CA ALA A 103 10.93 -5.97 -3.11
C ALA A 103 10.07 -6.95 -3.94
N VAL A 104 9.50 -6.49 -5.05
CA VAL A 104 8.66 -7.31 -5.91
C VAL A 104 9.48 -8.42 -6.58
N GLU A 105 10.69 -8.12 -7.08
CA GLU A 105 11.61 -9.12 -7.63
C GLU A 105 12.03 -10.15 -6.58
N ALA A 106 12.35 -9.72 -5.35
CA ALA A 106 12.73 -10.62 -4.28
C ALA A 106 11.59 -11.56 -3.87
N LEU A 107 10.34 -11.08 -3.86
CA LEU A 107 9.17 -11.89 -3.52
C LEU A 107 8.78 -12.85 -4.64
N LEU A 108 8.80 -12.40 -5.90
CA LEU A 108 8.43 -13.24 -7.06
C LEU A 108 9.55 -14.18 -7.50
N GLY A 109 10.80 -13.89 -7.13
CA GLY A 109 11.96 -14.73 -7.46
C GLY A 109 12.24 -14.88 -8.95
N ALA A 110 11.75 -13.95 -9.78
CA ALA A 110 11.86 -13.96 -11.23
C ALA A 110 11.89 -12.53 -11.79
N PRO A 111 12.33 -12.33 -13.05
CA PRO A 111 12.19 -11.04 -13.72
C PRO A 111 10.74 -10.57 -13.76
N ILE A 112 10.53 -9.28 -13.50
CA ILE A 112 9.19 -8.70 -13.36
C ILE A 112 8.83 -7.82 -14.55
N CYS A 113 7.54 -7.61 -14.75
CA CYS A 113 7.01 -6.58 -15.64
C CYS A 113 5.80 -5.91 -15.00
N LEU A 114 5.54 -4.66 -15.37
CA LEU A 114 4.32 -3.98 -14.97
C LEU A 114 3.14 -4.61 -15.72
N SER A 115 2.16 -5.09 -14.97
CA SER A 115 0.93 -5.62 -15.55
C SER A 115 -0.23 -4.63 -15.52
N GLU A 116 -0.34 -3.82 -14.47
CA GLU A 116 -1.39 -2.81 -14.32
C GLU A 116 -0.87 -1.68 -13.43
N ALA A 117 -1.28 -0.45 -13.71
CA ALA A 117 -1.16 0.68 -12.81
C ALA A 117 -2.51 1.39 -12.75
N CYS A 118 -3.07 1.56 -11.55
CA CYS A 118 -4.31 2.30 -11.38
C CYS A 118 -4.14 3.36 -10.30
N LEU A 119 -4.63 4.56 -10.60
CA LEU A 119 -4.85 5.64 -9.65
C LEU A 119 -6.25 5.49 -9.08
N ARG A 120 -6.37 5.56 -7.75
CA ARG A 120 -7.64 5.49 -7.05
C ARG A 120 -7.87 6.75 -6.26
N HIS A 121 -9.06 7.32 -6.40
CA HIS A 121 -9.53 8.43 -5.61
C HIS A 121 -10.73 8.00 -4.77
N MET A 122 -10.76 8.42 -3.52
CA MET A 122 -11.86 8.21 -2.60
C MET A 122 -12.39 9.58 -2.17
N GLU A 123 -13.61 9.92 -2.59
CA GLU A 123 -14.32 11.10 -2.09
C GLU A 123 -14.76 10.87 -0.63
N PRO A 124 -14.89 11.94 0.17
CA PRO A 124 -15.53 11.84 1.48
C PRO A 124 -16.94 11.24 1.36
N TYR A 125 -17.34 10.46 2.36
CA TYR A 125 -18.67 9.85 2.47
C TYR A 125 -19.10 9.85 3.93
N GLU A 126 -20.41 9.80 4.14
CA GLU A 126 -21.00 9.57 5.45
C GLU A 126 -21.61 8.16 5.50
N GLY A 127 -21.50 7.50 6.65
CA GLY A 127 -22.11 6.20 6.90
C GLY A 127 -21.11 5.08 7.16
N GLU A 128 -21.58 3.84 7.06
CA GLU A 128 -20.75 2.65 7.28
C GLU A 128 -19.74 2.47 6.15
N GLY A 129 -18.49 2.17 6.51
CA GLY A 129 -17.44 1.94 5.53
C GLY A 129 -17.73 0.73 4.65
N TRP A 130 -17.58 0.90 3.34
CA TRP A 130 -17.77 -0.19 2.39
C TRP A 130 -16.45 -0.82 2.01
N ARG A 131 -16.43 -2.16 2.10
CA ARG A 131 -15.31 -3.05 1.81
C ARG A 131 -15.82 -4.18 0.94
N ARG A 132 -15.21 -4.37 -0.23
CA ARG A 132 -15.46 -5.54 -1.08
C ARG A 132 -14.29 -6.50 -0.99
N TRP A 133 -14.46 -7.56 -0.20
CA TRP A 133 -13.46 -8.61 -0.07
C TRP A 133 -13.34 -9.42 -1.36
N HIS A 134 -12.12 -9.65 -1.80
CA HIS A 134 -11.79 -10.50 -2.94
C HIS A 134 -10.29 -10.84 -2.90
N ARG A 135 -9.89 -11.80 -3.73
CA ARG A 135 -8.49 -12.01 -4.13
C ARG A 135 -8.38 -11.60 -5.59
N ASP A 136 -7.40 -10.77 -5.92
CA ASP A 136 -7.19 -10.34 -7.31
C ASP A 136 -6.83 -11.52 -8.22
N ARG A 137 -6.15 -12.52 -7.67
CA ARG A 137 -5.76 -13.75 -8.36
C ARG A 137 -5.92 -14.97 -7.45
N PRO A 138 -6.19 -16.16 -8.03
CA PRO A 138 -6.07 -17.42 -7.31
C PRO A 138 -4.63 -17.70 -6.86
N HIS A 139 -4.46 -18.52 -5.83
CA HIS A 139 -3.15 -18.97 -5.35
C HIS A 139 -2.39 -19.78 -6.41
N TRP A 140 -1.14 -19.41 -6.65
CA TRP A 140 -0.25 -20.14 -7.54
C TRP A 140 0.52 -21.22 -6.77
N GLN A 141 -0.02 -22.44 -6.73
CA GLN A 141 0.50 -23.54 -5.90
C GLN A 141 1.96 -23.94 -6.14
N GLN A 142 2.53 -23.60 -7.30
CA GLN A 142 3.91 -23.94 -7.66
C GLN A 142 4.92 -22.90 -7.14
N HIS A 143 4.46 -21.71 -6.75
CA HIS A 143 5.31 -20.67 -6.20
C HIS A 143 5.42 -20.82 -4.66
N PRO A 144 6.61 -20.68 -4.06
CA PRO A 144 6.80 -20.85 -2.61
C PRO A 144 5.94 -19.95 -1.73
N LEU A 145 5.62 -18.75 -2.22
CA LEU A 145 4.73 -17.79 -1.55
C LEU A 145 3.28 -17.82 -2.05
N ARG A 146 2.93 -18.77 -2.93
CA ARG A 146 1.61 -18.91 -3.58
C ARG A 146 1.06 -17.67 -4.29
N THR A 147 1.94 -16.73 -4.61
CA THR A 147 1.61 -15.51 -5.33
C THR A 147 2.16 -15.55 -6.75
N GLN A 148 1.39 -15.02 -7.68
CA GLN A 148 1.81 -14.77 -9.07
C GLN A 148 1.83 -13.27 -9.39
N TYR A 149 1.45 -12.43 -8.42
CA TYR A 149 1.19 -11.01 -8.63
C TYR A 149 1.36 -10.27 -7.31
N ILE A 150 2.05 -9.14 -7.32
CA ILE A 150 2.24 -8.29 -6.13
C ILE A 150 1.65 -6.91 -6.41
N HIS A 151 0.83 -6.41 -5.48
CA HIS A 151 0.34 -5.03 -5.50
C HIS A 151 1.32 -4.16 -4.71
N ALA A 152 1.86 -3.13 -5.36
CA ALA A 152 2.51 -2.03 -4.65
C ALA A 152 1.46 -0.93 -4.45
N LEU A 153 0.97 -0.79 -3.21
CA LEU A 153 0.07 0.28 -2.83
C LEU A 153 0.89 1.46 -2.29
N VAL A 154 0.70 2.64 -2.87
CA VAL A 154 1.37 3.88 -2.46
C VAL A 154 0.30 4.92 -2.16
N TYR A 155 0.33 5.49 -0.95
CA TYR A 155 -0.56 6.58 -0.60
C TYR A 155 0.01 7.92 -1.07
N LEU A 156 -0.82 8.70 -1.77
CA LEU A 156 -0.53 10.10 -2.13
C LEU A 156 -1.26 11.09 -1.20
N ALA A 157 -1.87 10.57 -0.14
CA ALA A 157 -2.60 11.30 0.88
C ALA A 157 -2.26 10.69 2.24
N ASP A 158 -2.39 11.46 3.31
CA ASP A 158 -2.37 10.88 4.65
C ASP A 158 -3.61 10.00 4.82
N VAL A 159 -3.39 8.81 5.37
CA VAL A 159 -4.42 7.79 5.61
C VAL A 159 -4.36 7.40 7.08
N ASP A 160 -5.43 7.67 7.80
CA ASP A 160 -5.64 7.31 9.21
C ASP A 160 -7.05 6.75 9.45
N GLU A 161 -7.40 6.50 10.72
CA GLU A 161 -8.70 5.93 11.12
C GLU A 161 -9.91 6.78 10.70
N THR A 162 -9.72 8.06 10.35
CA THR A 162 -10.77 8.99 9.95
C THR A 162 -10.95 9.06 8.43
N THR A 163 -10.08 8.40 7.67
CA THR A 163 -10.06 8.41 6.20
C THR A 163 -10.37 7.04 5.60
N HIS A 164 -10.44 6.97 4.27
CA HIS A 164 -10.46 5.68 3.58
C HIS A 164 -9.08 5.03 3.57
N CYS A 165 -9.00 3.81 4.07
CA CYS A 165 -7.80 2.99 4.02
C CYS A 165 -7.99 1.73 3.16
N PHE A 166 -6.87 1.08 2.86
CA PHE A 166 -6.89 -0.25 2.26
C PHE A 166 -6.88 -1.28 3.39
N SER A 167 -7.86 -2.19 3.37
CA SER A 167 -7.93 -3.28 4.34
C SER A 167 -7.52 -4.59 3.67
N LEU A 168 -6.81 -5.44 4.41
CA LEU A 168 -6.51 -6.82 3.99
C LEU A 168 -6.79 -7.80 5.12
N SER A 169 -6.92 -9.08 4.78
CA SER A 169 -6.92 -10.18 5.73
C SER A 169 -5.62 -10.96 5.57
N PRO A 170 -4.72 -10.96 6.58
CA PRO A 170 -3.45 -11.65 6.50
C PRO A 170 -3.62 -13.15 6.20
N GLU A 171 -2.77 -13.67 5.32
CA GLU A 171 -2.77 -15.08 4.93
C GLU A 171 -1.33 -15.58 4.80
N ALA A 172 -0.97 -16.60 5.57
CA ALA A 172 0.35 -17.21 5.47
C ALA A 172 0.46 -18.11 4.23
N ALA A 173 1.62 -18.10 3.57
CA ALA A 173 1.87 -18.83 2.34
C ALA A 173 1.67 -20.36 2.47
N ASP A 174 1.84 -20.93 3.67
CA ASP A 174 1.67 -22.35 3.97
C ASP A 174 0.34 -22.69 4.68
N ALA A 175 -0.51 -21.71 4.95
CA ALA A 175 -1.83 -21.94 5.54
C ALA A 175 -2.77 -22.71 4.57
N PRO A 176 -3.83 -23.37 5.07
CA PRO A 176 -4.90 -23.86 4.20
C PRO A 176 -5.51 -22.73 3.37
N ILE A 177 -5.83 -23.00 2.11
CA ILE A 177 -6.58 -22.06 1.26
C ILE A 177 -8.05 -22.14 1.65
N LEU A 178 -8.57 -21.04 2.19
CA LEU A 178 -9.95 -20.93 2.65
C LEU A 178 -10.77 -20.05 1.72
N ASP A 179 -12.07 -20.27 1.71
CA ASP A 179 -13.01 -19.33 1.11
C ASP A 179 -13.07 -18.03 1.93
N GLN A 180 -13.83 -17.04 1.44
CA GLN A 180 -13.92 -15.74 2.09
C GLN A 180 -14.56 -15.83 3.49
N GLU A 181 -15.58 -16.67 3.66
CA GLU A 181 -16.35 -16.77 4.91
C GLU A 181 -15.48 -17.33 6.05
N GLU A 182 -14.56 -18.24 5.71
CA GLU A 182 -13.62 -18.82 6.66
C GLU A 182 -12.31 -18.02 6.80
N GLN A 183 -11.84 -17.37 5.73
CA GLN A 183 -10.59 -16.60 5.75
C GLN A 183 -10.69 -15.36 6.64
N LEU A 184 -11.77 -14.59 6.54
CA LEU A 184 -11.89 -13.31 7.26
C LEU A 184 -11.86 -13.49 8.79
N PRO A 185 -12.60 -14.44 9.39
CA PRO A 185 -12.50 -14.70 10.83
C PRO A 185 -11.13 -15.23 11.26
N ARG A 186 -10.47 -16.03 10.41
CA ARG A 186 -9.16 -16.62 10.72
C ARG A 186 -8.02 -15.61 10.67
N GLY A 187 -7.90 -14.89 9.57
CA GLY A 187 -6.82 -13.91 9.35
C GLY A 187 -7.07 -12.60 10.09
N GLY A 188 -8.34 -12.31 10.41
CA GLY A 188 -8.76 -10.99 10.88
C GLY A 188 -8.71 -9.95 9.76
N ILE A 189 -8.80 -8.69 10.16
CA ILE A 189 -8.75 -7.52 9.28
C ILE A 189 -7.64 -6.61 9.77
N VAL A 190 -6.77 -6.20 8.84
CA VAL A 190 -5.75 -5.19 9.07
C VAL A 190 -6.07 -4.00 8.17
N ASP A 191 -6.31 -2.86 8.78
CA ASP A 191 -6.45 -1.56 8.10
C ASP A 191 -5.05 -0.94 7.97
N LEU A 192 -4.66 -0.60 6.75
CA LEU A 192 -3.34 -0.01 6.47
C LEU A 192 -3.43 1.51 6.54
N HIS A 193 -2.77 2.09 7.55
CA HIS A 193 -2.65 3.54 7.74
C HIS A 193 -1.20 3.99 7.52
N GLY A 194 -1.03 5.25 7.16
CA GLY A 194 0.27 5.87 6.97
C GLY A 194 0.15 7.27 6.36
N PRO A 195 1.20 8.10 6.53
CA PRO A 195 1.28 9.38 5.82
C PRO A 195 1.36 9.18 4.30
N ALA A 196 1.21 10.26 3.55
CA ALA A 196 1.50 10.25 2.13
C ALA A 196 2.96 9.88 1.85
N GLY A 197 3.17 8.84 1.05
CA GLY A 197 4.44 8.43 0.46
C GLY A 197 5.11 7.23 1.10
#